data_AF-A0A0F2RY34-F1
#
_entry.id   AF-A0A0F2RY34-F1
#
_cell.length_a   1.000
_cell.length_b   1.000
_cell.length_c   1.000
_cell.angle_alpha   90.00
_cell.angle_beta   90.00
_cell.angle_gamma   90.00
#
_symmetry.space_group_name_H-M   'P 1'
#
loop_
_entity.id
_entity.type
_entity.pdbx_description
1 polymer ?
#
loop_
_entity_poly.entity_id
_entity_poly.type
_entity_poly.pdbx_seq_one_letter_code
_entity_poly.pdbx_strand_id
1 'polypeptide(L)'
;MPRHRYGFNEAKIARFHKEGRGQGDGVGYKPWLIISDVPSRGRSHRLQGLKTGRVHHLLSDIERGLFYLLDWSDAVIDIREQFPLDRAVTQRIAEEMGIDHPRDVATRTPLVMTTDFVVDSIKNGRM
;
A
#
# COMPACT_ATOMS: atom_id res chain seq x y z
N MET A 1 8.52 -26.09 5.48
CA MET A 1 9.13 -24.82 5.94
C MET A 1 8.27 -24.25 7.06
N PRO A 2 8.86 -23.75 8.16
CA PRO A 2 8.08 -23.17 9.25
C PRO A 2 7.36 -21.92 8.74
N ARG A 3 6.03 -21.90 8.82
CA ARG A 3 5.24 -20.71 8.53
C ARG A 3 5.49 -19.72 9.66
N HIS A 4 6.41 -18.78 9.47
CA HIS A 4 6.55 -17.64 10.38
C HIS A 4 5.15 -17.03 10.55
N ARG A 5 4.69 -16.84 11.78
CA ARG A 5 3.38 -16.21 12.04
C ARG A 5 3.47 -14.77 11.51
N TYR A 6 2.94 -14.53 10.31
CA TYR A 6 2.88 -13.25 9.60
C TYR A 6 1.83 -12.31 10.21
N GLY A 7 1.68 -12.31 11.54
CA GLY A 7 0.73 -11.45 12.21
C GLY A 7 1.25 -10.02 12.28
N PHE A 8 0.43 -9.03 11.92
CA PHE A 8 0.69 -7.64 12.25
C PHE A 8 0.47 -7.41 13.74
N ASN A 9 1.41 -6.75 14.42
CA ASN A 9 1.27 -6.29 15.81
C ASN A 9 1.72 -4.84 15.92
N GLU A 10 1.47 -4.22 17.08
CA GLU A 10 1.83 -2.81 17.32
C GLU A 10 3.33 -2.55 17.11
N ALA A 11 4.20 -3.48 17.51
CA ALA A 11 5.65 -3.34 17.31
C ALA A 11 6.03 -3.30 15.82
N LYS A 12 5.40 -4.13 14.97
CA LYS A 12 5.61 -4.13 13.52
C LYS A 12 5.09 -2.83 12.89
N ILE A 13 3.91 -2.36 13.30
CA ILE A 13 3.33 -1.10 12.82
C ILE A 13 4.24 0.08 13.19
N ALA A 14 4.70 0.17 14.44
CA ALA A 14 5.63 1.20 14.89
C ALA A 14 6.95 1.18 14.11
N ARG A 15 7.47 -0.02 13.81
CA ARG A 15 8.67 -0.18 12.98
C ARG A 15 8.43 0.36 11.56
N PHE A 16 7.29 0.06 10.94
CA PHE A 16 6.97 0.56 9.60
C PHE A 16 6.90 2.08 9.53
N HIS A 17 6.31 2.71 10.55
CA HIS A 17 6.33 4.17 10.66
C HIS A 17 7.76 4.71 10.80
N LYS A 18 8.61 4.08 11.62
CA LYS A 18 10.03 4.47 11.76
C LYS A 18 10.83 4.31 10.47
N GLU A 19 10.50 3.33 9.64
CA GLU A 19 11.09 3.13 8.31
C GLU A 19 10.63 4.17 7.28
N GLY A 20 9.61 4.98 7.61
CA GLY A 20 9.02 5.98 6.72
C GLY A 20 8.10 5.36 5.66
N ARG A 21 7.50 4.19 5.93
CA ARG A 21 6.55 3.59 5.01
C ARG A 21 5.27 4.40 4.93
N GLY A 22 4.75 4.55 3.71
CA GLY A 22 3.66 5.46 3.34
C GLY A 22 4.09 6.90 3.11
N GLN A 23 5.37 7.23 3.26
CA GLN A 23 5.88 8.59 3.14
C GLN A 23 6.72 8.73 1.87
N GLY A 24 6.89 9.98 1.43
CA GLY A 24 7.62 10.37 0.23
C GLY A 24 6.72 10.44 -1.02
N ASP A 25 7.37 10.80 -2.12
CA ASP A 25 6.80 10.99 -3.44
C ASP A 25 7.82 10.51 -4.49
N GLY A 26 7.34 10.13 -5.67
CA GLY A 26 8.16 9.64 -6.79
C GLY A 26 9.13 8.54 -6.36
N VAL A 27 10.42 8.77 -6.59
CA VAL A 27 11.52 7.84 -6.24
C VAL A 27 11.69 7.66 -4.72
N GLY A 28 11.27 8.64 -3.91
CA GLY A 28 11.38 8.63 -2.46
C GLY A 28 10.24 7.89 -1.75
N TYR A 29 9.14 7.58 -2.45
CA TYR A 29 7.99 6.93 -1.86
C TYR A 29 8.29 5.48 -1.44
N LYS A 30 7.86 5.11 -0.24
CA LYS A 30 7.95 3.74 0.29
C LYS A 30 6.54 3.17 0.52
N PRO A 31 6.12 2.09 -0.15
CA PRO A 31 4.80 1.51 0.07
C PRO A 31 4.64 0.94 1.49
N TRP A 32 3.42 0.94 2.02
CA TRP A 32 3.14 0.35 3.34
C TRP A 32 3.41 -1.14 3.36
N LEU A 33 2.90 -1.85 2.35
CA LEU A 33 3.08 -3.27 2.15
C LEU A 33 4.04 -3.52 1.00
N ILE A 34 4.98 -4.44 1.20
CA ILE A 34 5.78 -5.02 0.12
C ILE A 34 5.42 -6.49 -0.07
N ILE A 35 5.89 -7.07 -1.18
CA ILE A 35 5.59 -8.46 -1.56
C ILE A 35 5.94 -9.51 -0.49
N SER A 36 6.85 -9.19 0.45
CA SER A 36 7.23 -10.08 1.54
C SER A 36 6.36 -9.91 2.79
N ASP A 37 5.54 -8.87 2.88
CA ASP A 37 4.72 -8.60 4.06
C ASP A 37 3.40 -9.38 4.06
N VAL A 38 2.93 -9.77 2.88
CA VAL A 38 1.66 -10.45 2.68
C VAL A 38 1.92 -11.83 2.07
N PRO A 39 1.46 -12.91 2.70
CA PRO A 39 1.54 -14.24 2.10
C PRO A 39 0.59 -14.27 0.89
N SER A 40 1.13 -14.13 -0.32
CA SER A 40 0.29 -14.14 -1.50
C SER A 40 -0.33 -15.53 -1.68
N ARG A 41 -1.66 -15.59 -1.76
CA ARG A 41 -2.36 -16.78 -2.30
C ARG A 41 -2.32 -16.78 -3.83
N GLY A 42 -2.04 -15.62 -4.44
CA GLY A 42 -1.82 -15.43 -5.88
C GLY A 42 -0.37 -15.05 -6.22
N ARG A 43 -0.17 -14.39 -7.36
CA ARG A 43 1.13 -13.93 -7.84
C ARG A 43 1.37 -12.46 -7.48
N SER A 44 2.53 -12.20 -6.89
CA SER A 44 3.04 -10.85 -6.62
C SER A 44 4.08 -10.45 -7.66
N HIS A 45 4.26 -9.15 -7.87
CA HIS A 45 5.17 -8.60 -8.89
C HIS A 45 6.07 -7.52 -8.31
N ARG A 46 7.29 -7.45 -8.85
CA ARG A 46 8.23 -6.34 -8.65
C ARG A 46 8.59 -5.80 -10.03
N LEU A 47 8.16 -4.58 -10.32
CA LEU A 47 8.32 -3.98 -11.65
C LEU A 47 8.99 -2.62 -11.51
N GLN A 48 9.94 -2.34 -12.40
CA GLN A 48 10.55 -1.03 -12.52
C GLN A 48 9.55 -0.06 -13.15
N GLY A 49 9.17 1.00 -12.44
CA GLY A 49 8.31 2.06 -12.98
C GLY A 49 9.11 3.02 -13.85
N LEU A 50 8.55 3.35 -15.01
CA LEU A 50 9.14 4.29 -15.96
C LEU A 50 9.03 5.73 -15.45
N LYS A 51 7.91 6.09 -14.82
CA LYS A 51 7.65 7.44 -14.32
C LYS A 51 8.39 7.75 -13.03
N THR A 52 8.35 6.82 -12.09
CA THR A 52 8.82 7.01 -10.71
C THR A 52 10.28 6.62 -10.54
N GLY A 53 10.84 5.84 -11.47
CA GLY A 53 12.21 5.33 -11.37
C GLY A 53 12.42 4.31 -10.25
N ARG A 54 11.36 3.82 -9.59
CA ARG A 54 11.46 2.84 -8.50
C ARG A 54 10.86 1.48 -8.84
N VAL A 55 11.20 0.49 -8.03
CA VAL A 55 10.55 -0.83 -8.08
C VAL A 55 9.23 -0.77 -7.32
N HIS A 56 8.12 -0.96 -8.02
CA HIS A 56 6.79 -1.05 -7.44
C HIS A 56 6.50 -2.46 -6.91
N HIS A 57 5.77 -2.55 -5.79
CA HIS A 57 5.37 -3.79 -5.16
C HIS A 57 3.88 -4.07 -5.33
N LEU A 58 3.54 -4.98 -6.24
CA LEU A 58 2.15 -5.28 -6.60
C LEU A 58 1.77 -6.67 -6.09
N LEU A 59 0.64 -6.78 -5.41
CA LEU A 59 0.25 -7.98 -4.65
C LEU A 59 -0.71 -8.89 -5.44
N SER A 60 -1.08 -8.50 -6.67
CA SER A 60 -1.93 -9.28 -7.56
C SER A 60 -1.68 -9.02 -9.05
N ASP A 61 -2.20 -9.91 -9.90
CA ASP A 61 -2.18 -9.71 -11.36
C ASP A 61 -3.07 -8.55 -11.80
N ILE A 62 -4.13 -8.22 -11.05
CA ILE A 62 -5.02 -7.08 -11.31
C ILE A 62 -4.27 -5.78 -11.04
N GLU A 63 -3.59 -5.68 -9.89
CA GLU A 63 -2.74 -4.53 -9.57
C GLU A 63 -1.67 -4.32 -10.63
N ARG A 64 -1.05 -5.40 -11.13
CA ARG A 64 -0.13 -5.32 -12.27
C ARG A 64 -0.77 -4.74 -13.53
N GLY A 65 -1.95 -5.22 -13.90
CA GLY A 65 -2.67 -4.71 -15.06
C GLY A 65 -2.95 -3.21 -14.96
N LEU A 66 -3.46 -2.77 -13.80
CA LEU A 66 -3.71 -1.36 -13.54
C LEU A 66 -2.43 -0.53 -13.53
N PHE A 67 -1.36 -1.03 -12.88
CA PHE A 67 -0.06 -0.35 -12.85
C PHE A 67 0.45 -0.04 -14.25
N TYR A 68 0.37 -0.97 -15.20
CA TYR A 68 0.81 -0.69 -16.58
C TYR A 68 0.01 0.42 -17.25
N LEU A 69 -1.30 0.49 -17.03
CA LEU A 69 -2.13 1.57 -17.57
C LEU A 69 -1.73 2.93 -16.98
N LEU A 70 -1.44 2.97 -15.68
CA LEU A 70 -1.03 4.17 -14.98
C LEU A 70 0.38 4.63 -15.40
N ASP A 71 1.35 3.71 -15.44
CA ASP A 71 2.75 4.00 -15.79
C ASP A 71 2.91 4.35 -17.28
N TRP A 72 1.98 3.92 -18.14
CA TRP A 72 1.95 4.32 -19.55
C TRP A 72 1.29 5.69 -19.79
N SER A 73 0.31 6.10 -18.97
CA SER A 73 -0.46 7.32 -19.21
C SER A 73 0.38 8.59 -19.07
N ASP A 74 0.48 9.42 -20.10
CA ASP A 74 1.22 10.70 -20.06
C ASP A 74 0.68 11.70 -19.01
N ALA A 75 -0.58 11.57 -18.63
CA ALA A 75 -1.19 12.43 -17.61
C ALA A 75 -0.70 12.10 -16.19
N VAL A 76 -0.29 10.86 -15.94
CA VAL A 76 0.14 10.41 -14.61
C VAL A 76 1.59 10.82 -14.38
N ILE A 77 1.88 11.38 -13.21
CA ILE A 77 3.21 11.87 -12.82
C ILE A 77 3.78 11.17 -11.58
N ASP A 78 2.93 10.68 -10.67
CA ASP A 78 3.35 9.82 -9.58
C ASP A 78 2.31 8.72 -9.33
N ILE A 79 2.80 7.59 -8.87
CA ILE A 79 2.02 6.40 -8.55
C ILE A 79 2.52 5.95 -7.20
N ARG A 80 1.63 5.84 -6.20
CA ARG A 80 1.96 5.43 -4.84
C ARG A 80 1.10 4.23 -4.47
N GLU A 81 1.66 3.03 -4.62
CA GLU A 81 0.95 1.79 -4.30
C GLU A 81 0.95 1.48 -2.80
N GLN A 82 -0.02 0.67 -2.37
CA GLN A 82 -0.19 0.23 -0.98
C GLN A 82 -0.12 1.42 -0.01
N PHE A 83 -0.86 2.49 -0.33
CA PHE A 83 -0.84 3.74 0.40
C PHE A 83 -1.58 3.58 1.73
N PRO A 84 -0.92 3.80 2.89
CA PRO A 84 -1.57 3.60 4.17
C PRO A 84 -2.56 4.72 4.47
N LEU A 85 -3.73 4.33 4.97
CA LEU A 85 -4.74 5.23 5.50
C LEU A 85 -4.46 5.50 6.98
N ASP A 86 -4.83 6.69 7.45
CA ASP A 86 -4.72 7.01 8.88
C ASP A 86 -5.57 6.03 9.70
N ARG A 87 -4.89 5.30 10.58
CA ARG A 87 -5.48 4.23 11.37
C ARG A 87 -6.48 4.76 12.42
N ALA A 88 -6.26 5.95 12.96
CA ALA A 88 -7.19 6.55 13.92
C ALA A 88 -8.45 7.06 13.19
N VAL A 89 -8.29 7.62 11.99
CA VAL A 89 -9.42 8.04 11.15
C VAL A 89 -10.26 6.83 10.72
N THR A 90 -9.64 5.77 10.21
CA THR A 90 -10.37 4.57 9.76
C THR A 90 -11.09 3.85 10.90
N GLN A 91 -10.50 3.78 12.10
CA GLN A 91 -11.18 3.24 13.29
C GLN A 91 -12.40 4.08 13.69
N ARG A 92 -12.30 5.41 13.63
CA ARG A 92 -13.43 6.31 13.91
C ARG A 92 -14.56 6.14 12.89
N ILE A 93 -14.23 6.05 11.59
CA ILE A 93 -15.21 5.78 10.54
C ILE A 93 -15.92 4.45 10.79
N ALA A 94 -15.19 3.39 11.17
CA ALA A 94 -15.79 2.10 11.47
C ALA A 94 -16.77 2.18 12.66
N GLU A 95 -16.40 2.90 13.73
CA GLU A 95 -17.26 3.17 14.88
C GLU A 95 -18.52 3.95 14.49
N GLU A 96 -18.39 5.05 13.73
CA GLU A 96 -19.51 5.86 13.24
C GLU A 96 -20.46 5.07 12.33
N MET A 97 -19.91 4.14 11.54
CA MET A 97 -20.69 3.24 10.67
C MET A 97 -21.27 2.03 11.41
N GLY A 98 -20.90 1.78 12.66
CA GLY A 98 -21.32 0.61 13.42
C GLY A 98 -20.81 -0.72 12.86
N ILE A 99 -19.61 -0.72 12.25
CA ILE A 99 -18.97 -1.92 11.68
C ILE A 99 -17.64 -2.22 12.39
N ASP A 100 -17.22 -3.48 12.36
CA ASP A 100 -15.92 -3.88 12.91
C ASP A 100 -14.75 -3.36 12.06
N HIS A 101 -13.83 -2.62 12.69
CA HIS A 101 -12.57 -2.26 12.04
C HIS A 101 -11.72 -3.51 11.74
N PRO A 102 -11.09 -3.63 10.56
CA PRO A 102 -10.25 -4.78 10.22
C PRO A 102 -9.13 -5.05 11.23
N ARG A 103 -8.98 -6.31 11.64
CA ARG A 103 -7.96 -6.75 12.61
C ARG A 103 -7.17 -7.92 12.06
N ASP A 104 -5.90 -7.99 12.46
CA ASP A 104 -5.09 -9.18 12.23
C ASP A 104 -5.74 -10.40 12.90
N VAL A 105 -5.81 -11.51 12.17
CA VAL A 105 -6.49 -12.73 12.65
C VAL A 105 -5.78 -13.33 13.87
N ALA A 106 -4.44 -13.26 13.91
CA ALA A 106 -3.66 -13.91 14.96
C ALA A 106 -3.47 -13.01 16.19
N THR A 107 -3.22 -11.71 15.98
CA THR A 107 -2.88 -10.79 17.08
C THR A 107 -4.07 -9.95 17.53
N ARG A 108 -5.17 -9.90 16.76
CA ARG A 108 -6.33 -9.03 16.96
C ARG A 108 -6.01 -7.52 16.90
N THR A 109 -4.79 -7.17 16.47
CA THR A 109 -4.33 -5.80 16.30
C THR A 109 -5.14 -5.14 15.18
N PRO A 110 -5.78 -3.98 15.42
CA PRO A 110 -6.41 -3.20 14.35
C PRO A 110 -5.40 -2.88 13.25
N LEU A 111 -5.71 -3.18 12.00
CA LEU A 111 -4.76 -3.02 10.91
C LEU A 111 -4.69 -1.57 10.43
N VAL A 112 -3.52 -1.17 9.94
CA VAL A 112 -3.40 -0.02 9.03
C VAL A 112 -3.93 -0.47 7.69
N MET A 113 -5.08 0.09 7.29
CA MET A 113 -5.68 -0.17 5.98
C MET A 113 -4.87 0.51 4.88
N THR A 114 -4.84 -0.07 3.68
CA THR A 114 -4.19 0.51 2.52
C THR A 114 -5.18 0.69 1.38
N THR A 115 -4.94 1.72 0.56
CA THR A 115 -5.50 1.81 -0.80
C THR A 115 -4.44 1.33 -1.79
N ASP A 116 -4.85 0.53 -2.76
CA ASP A 116 -3.92 -0.11 -3.70
C ASP A 116 -3.08 0.90 -4.48
N PHE A 117 -3.68 2.01 -4.93
CA PHE A 117 -2.98 3.08 -5.63
C PHE A 117 -3.54 4.46 -5.27
N VAL A 118 -2.64 5.39 -4.93
CA VAL A 118 -2.87 6.83 -4.99
C VAL A 118 -2.07 7.37 -6.17
N VAL A 119 -2.72 8.14 -7.04
CA VAL A 119 -2.15 8.58 -8.32
C VAL A 119 -2.23 10.08 -8.40
N ASP A 120 -1.10 10.71 -8.73
CA ASP A 120 -1.05 12.13 -9.04
C ASP A 120 -1.03 12.30 -10.56
N SER A 121 -1.90 13.17 -11.08
CA SER A 121 -2.10 13.33 -12.52
C SER A 121 -2.30 14.78 -12.91
N ILE A 122 -1.70 15.20 -14.02
CA ILE A 122 -1.92 16.52 -14.60
C ILE A 122 -3.22 16.52 -15.41
N LYS A 123 -4.11 17.45 -15.09
CA LYS A 123 -5.33 17.74 -15.85
C LYS A 123 -5.38 19.23 -16.21
N ASN A 124 -5.49 19.54 -17.50
CA ASN A 124 -5.51 20.92 -18.02
C ASN A 124 -4.32 21.79 -17.55
N GLY A 125 -3.13 21.20 -17.42
CA GLY A 125 -1.93 21.90 -16.96
C GLY A 125 -1.85 22.16 -15.45
N ARG A 126 -2.75 21.55 -14.65
CA ARG A 126 -2.70 21.56 -13.18
C ARG A 126 -2.61 20.13 -12.65
N MET A 127 -1.78 19.93 -11.63
CA MET A 127 -1.73 18.69 -10.84
C MET A 127 -3.00 18.52 -10.01
#